data_AF-A0A934LLP6-F1
#
_entry.id   AF-A0A934LLP6-F1
#
_cell.length_a   1.000
_cell.length_b   1.000
_cell.length_c   1.000
_cell.angle_alpha   90.00
_cell.angle_beta   90.00
_cell.angle_gamma   90.00
#
_symmetry.space_group_name_H-M   'P 1'
#
loop_
_entity.id
_entity.type
_entity.pdbx_description
1 polymer ?
#
loop_
_entity_poly.entity_id
_entity_poly.type
_entity_poly.pdbx_seq_one_letter_code
_entity_poly.pdbx_strand_id
1 'polypeptide(L)'
;MHLTNDQLNEYLDGQTDDRARIQTHLDSCDDCAARLATLQTLFAELDSLPDLALTTPLAARVLLNLERTPRLPRWLTLTSLLQTAAAVVAIIVAAPLVLDYLPTVQAPTWTDTLAQIQIQWLTWIDALAAIQAPTMPEIPALGISSLSASLVMACAFVLWLFGNRALLRNRL
;
A
#
# COMPACT_ATOMS: atom_id res chain seq x y z
N MET A 1 29.01 14.53 17.02
CA MET A 1 28.46 14.58 15.64
C MET A 1 27.25 15.50 15.69
N HIS A 2 27.25 16.59 14.91
CA HIS A 2 26.18 17.60 14.92
C HIS A 2 25.07 17.26 13.92
N LEU A 3 23.89 17.86 14.09
CA LEU A 3 22.80 17.77 13.12
C LEU A 3 23.12 18.59 11.85
N THR A 4 22.70 18.05 10.71
CA THR A 4 22.75 18.77 9.43
C THR A 4 21.66 19.83 9.37
N ASN A 5 21.78 20.81 8.46
CA ASN A 5 20.73 21.80 8.25
C ASN A 5 19.42 21.15 7.80
N ASP A 6 19.47 20.15 6.93
CA ASP A 6 18.28 19.44 6.44
C ASP A 6 17.52 18.79 7.60
N GLN A 7 18.22 18.14 8.54
CA GLN A 7 17.58 17.53 9.72
C GLN A 7 16.92 18.56 10.64
N LEU A 8 17.51 19.76 10.78
CA LEU A 8 16.92 20.84 11.56
C LEU A 8 15.68 21.42 10.86
N ASN A 9 15.72 21.58 9.54
CA ASN A 9 14.58 22.06 8.74
C ASN A 9 13.43 21.04 8.73
N GLU A 10 13.72 19.75 8.49
CA GLU A 10 12.72 18.68 8.58
C GLU A 10 12.08 18.59 9.97
N TYR A 11 12.86 18.84 11.04
CA TYR A 11 12.35 18.91 12.40
C TYR A 11 11.40 20.11 12.59
N LEU A 12 11.73 21.29 12.05
CA LEU A 12 10.89 22.49 12.10
C LEU A 12 9.59 22.31 11.32
N ASP A 13 9.66 21.72 10.13
CA ASP A 13 8.49 21.47 9.27
C ASP A 13 7.61 20.31 9.78
N GLY A 14 8.05 19.59 10.82
CA GLY A 14 7.35 18.41 11.33
C GLY A 14 7.39 17.19 10.40
N GLN A 15 8.35 17.16 9.46
CA GLN A 15 8.49 16.13 8.43
C GLN A 15 9.55 15.06 8.78
N THR A 16 10.02 15.02 10.03
CA THR A 16 11.01 14.03 10.48
C THR A 16 10.37 12.85 11.22
N ASP A 17 10.76 11.63 10.85
CA ASP A 17 10.36 10.38 11.55
C ASP A 17 11.14 10.19 12.87
N ASP A 18 12.24 10.91 13.07
CA ASP A 18 13.24 10.71 14.13
C ASP A 18 13.18 11.77 15.24
N ARG A 19 11.99 12.37 15.44
CA ARG A 19 11.81 13.56 16.29
C ARG A 19 12.38 13.40 17.71
N ALA A 20 12.19 12.25 18.33
CA ALA A 20 12.68 11.98 19.69
C ALA A 20 14.22 12.01 19.77
N ARG A 21 14.90 11.39 18.79
CA ARG A 21 16.38 11.38 18.73
C ARG A 21 16.94 12.77 18.50
N ILE A 22 16.31 13.55 17.62
CA ILE A 22 16.71 14.93 17.34
C ILE A 22 16.50 15.80 18.58
N GLN A 23 15.38 15.65 19.29
CA GLN A 23 15.12 16.37 20.53
C GLN A 23 16.19 16.07 21.59
N THR A 24 16.49 14.79 21.83
CA THR A 24 17.54 14.41 22.78
C THR A 24 18.90 15.00 22.39
N HIS A 25 19.22 15.08 21.10
CA HIS A 25 20.45 15.73 20.65
C HIS A 25 20.44 17.24 20.94
N LEU A 26 19.33 17.93 20.64
CA LEU A 26 19.17 19.36 20.90
C LEU A 26 19.27 19.70 22.39
N ASP A 27 18.75 18.84 23.27
CA ASP A 27 18.85 19.01 24.73
C ASP A 27 20.30 18.85 25.25
N SER A 28 21.18 18.21 24.46
CA SER A 28 22.56 17.89 24.84
C SER A 28 23.63 18.69 24.11
N CYS A 29 23.28 19.42 23.05
CA CYS A 29 24.22 20.11 22.17
C CYS A 29 23.81 21.57 21.94
N ASP A 30 24.44 22.45 22.70
CA ASP A 30 24.17 23.90 22.68
C ASP A 30 24.35 24.53 21.29
N ASP A 31 25.34 24.08 20.51
CA ASP A 31 25.58 24.58 19.14
C ASP A 31 24.39 24.27 18.21
N CYS A 32 23.81 23.08 18.32
CA CYS A 32 22.66 22.70 17.50
C CYS A 32 21.39 23.42 17.97
N ALA A 33 21.22 23.62 19.28
CA ALA A 33 20.12 24.40 19.84
C ALA A 33 20.19 25.87 19.41
N ALA A 34 21.37 26.49 19.42
CA ALA A 34 21.57 27.87 18.96
C ALA A 34 21.26 28.02 17.46
N ARG A 35 21.68 27.05 16.64
CA ARG A 35 21.33 27.01 15.20
C ARG A 35 19.83 26.89 14.98
N LEU A 36 19.14 26.04 15.73
CA LEU A 36 17.69 25.90 15.67
C LEU A 36 16.97 27.21 16.05
N ALA A 37 17.39 27.86 17.14
CA ALA A 37 16.83 29.14 17.58
C ALA A 37 17.01 30.25 16.52
N THR A 38 18.15 30.25 15.84
CA THR A 38 18.41 31.18 14.71
C THR A 38 17.42 30.94 13.56
N LEU A 39 17.22 29.67 13.16
CA LEU A 39 16.26 29.32 12.12
C LEU A 39 14.82 29.70 12.52
N GLN A 40 14.41 29.41 13.74
CA GLN A 40 13.08 29.78 14.25
C GLN A 40 12.85 31.29 14.20
N THR A 41 13.88 32.09 14.53
CA THR A 41 13.80 33.56 14.45
C THR A 41 13.62 34.03 13.01
N LEU A 42 14.34 33.44 12.06
CA LEU A 42 14.20 33.75 10.63
C LEU A 42 12.79 33.41 10.13
N PHE A 43 12.24 32.25 10.49
CA PHE A 43 10.88 31.89 10.09
C PHE A 43 9.82 32.81 10.71
N ALA A 44 9.98 33.20 11.99
CA ALA A 44 9.09 34.16 12.63
C ALA A 44 9.13 35.54 11.95
N GLU A 45 10.30 35.98 11.48
CA GLU A 45 10.44 37.20 10.70
C GLU A 45 9.75 37.09 9.33
N LEU A 46 9.91 35.95 8.64
CA LEU A 46 9.22 35.68 7.37
C LEU A 46 7.69 35.63 7.53
N ASP A 47 7.18 35.00 8.59
CA ASP A 47 5.75 34.94 8.90
C ASP A 47 5.18 36.31 9.29
N SER A 48 6.03 37.24 9.75
CA SER A 48 5.62 38.61 10.07
C SER A 48 5.52 39.52 8.84
N LEU A 49 5.99 39.06 7.67
CA LEU A 49 5.89 39.83 6.44
C LEU A 49 4.42 40.06 6.07
N PRO A 50 4.08 41.24 5.53
CA PRO A 50 2.70 41.54 5.16
C PRO A 50 2.22 40.59 4.07
N ASP A 51 1.05 40.00 4.29
CA ASP A 51 0.38 39.16 3.31
C ASP A 51 0.23 39.92 1.99
N LEU A 52 0.74 39.31 0.92
CA LEU A 52 0.63 39.89 -0.41
C LEU A 52 -0.81 39.71 -0.89
N ALA A 53 -1.57 40.81 -0.93
CA ALA A 53 -2.91 40.79 -1.52
C ALA A 53 -2.80 40.34 -2.98
N LEU A 54 -3.42 39.19 -3.29
CA LEU A 54 -3.50 38.68 -4.65
C LEU A 54 -4.20 39.71 -5.53
N THR A 55 -3.56 40.15 -6.61
CA THR A 55 -4.10 41.16 -7.56
C THR A 55 -5.41 40.73 -8.22
N THR A 56 -5.72 39.43 -8.17
CA THR A 56 -6.97 38.89 -8.68
C THR A 56 -7.63 37.97 -7.65
N PRO A 57 -8.98 38.01 -7.54
CA PRO A 57 -9.71 37.14 -6.62
C PRO A 57 -9.69 35.68 -7.14
N LEU A 58 -8.64 34.96 -6.78
CA LEU A 58 -8.47 33.53 -7.09
C LEU A 58 -9.53 32.67 -6.40
N ALA A 59 -9.88 33.02 -5.15
CA ALA A 59 -10.90 32.29 -4.38
C ALA A 59 -12.25 32.23 -5.13
N ALA A 60 -12.73 33.35 -5.64
CA ALA A 60 -13.97 33.40 -6.41
C ALA A 60 -13.90 32.53 -7.69
N ARG A 61 -12.74 32.54 -8.37
CA ARG A 61 -12.53 31.79 -9.61
C ARG A 61 -12.45 30.27 -9.35
N VAL A 62 -11.84 29.87 -8.24
CA VAL A 62 -11.77 28.46 -7.81
C VAL A 62 -13.13 27.96 -7.36
N LEU A 63 -13.86 28.73 -6.54
CA LEU A 63 -15.20 28.37 -6.08
C LEU A 63 -16.18 28.19 -7.26
N LEU A 64 -16.14 29.09 -8.25
CA LEU A 64 -16.93 28.97 -9.48
C LEU A 64 -16.62 27.70 -10.29
N ASN A 65 -15.38 27.20 -10.23
CA ASN A 65 -14.99 25.97 -10.92
C ASN A 65 -15.35 24.70 -10.14
N LEU A 66 -15.39 24.76 -8.80
CA LEU A 66 -15.81 23.63 -7.96
C LEU A 66 -17.32 23.35 -8.06
N GLU A 67 -18.13 24.39 -8.27
CA GLU A 67 -19.58 24.23 -8.48
C GLU A 67 -19.94 23.54 -9.81
N ARG A 68 -19.00 23.48 -10.76
CA ARG A 68 -19.13 22.65 -11.96
C ARG A 68 -18.80 21.19 -11.65
N THR A 69 -19.58 20.58 -10.76
CA THR A 69 -19.70 19.13 -10.83
C THR A 69 -20.35 18.78 -12.18
N PRO A 70 -19.67 18.02 -13.06
CA PRO A 70 -20.22 17.68 -14.35
C PRO A 70 -21.49 16.85 -14.12
N ARG A 71 -22.66 17.43 -14.44
CA ARG A 71 -23.91 16.68 -14.45
C ARG A 71 -23.77 15.58 -15.50
N LEU A 72 -23.80 14.33 -15.05
CA LEU A 72 -23.78 13.17 -15.93
C LEU A 72 -24.91 13.32 -16.97
N PRO A 73 -24.64 13.04 -18.25
CA PRO A 73 -25.62 13.28 -19.29
C PRO A 73 -26.82 12.34 -19.09
N ARG A 74 -28.04 12.88 -19.26
CA ARG A 74 -29.31 12.17 -18.93
C ARG A 74 -29.47 10.81 -19.62
N TRP A 75 -28.88 10.63 -20.80
CA TRP A 75 -28.92 9.35 -21.51
C TRP A 75 -28.17 8.24 -20.74
N LEU A 76 -27.07 8.57 -20.05
CA LEU A 76 -26.29 7.62 -19.26
C LEU A 76 -27.06 7.16 -18.01
N THR A 77 -27.77 8.07 -17.37
CA THR A 77 -28.67 7.73 -16.24
C THR A 77 -29.85 6.89 -16.70
N LEU A 78 -30.40 7.16 -17.89
CA LEU A 78 -31.51 6.37 -18.46
C LEU A 78 -31.05 4.96 -18.85
N THR A 79 -29.87 4.80 -19.46
CA THR A 79 -29.33 3.48 -19.79
C THR A 79 -29.01 2.68 -18.55
N SER A 80 -28.46 3.31 -17.50
CA SER A 80 -28.18 2.64 -16.22
C SER A 80 -29.46 2.15 -15.54
N LEU A 81 -30.52 2.97 -15.54
CA LEU A 81 -31.82 2.62 -14.96
C LEU A 81 -32.50 1.51 -15.75
N LEU A 82 -32.38 1.53 -17.08
CA LEU A 82 -32.89 0.47 -17.94
C LEU A 82 -32.12 -0.85 -17.75
N GLN A 83 -30.80 -0.80 -17.60
CA GLN A 83 -29.97 -1.98 -17.33
C GLN A 83 -30.31 -2.61 -15.98
N THR A 84 -30.50 -1.81 -14.93
CA THR A 84 -30.90 -2.32 -13.62
C THR A 84 -32.30 -2.94 -13.67
N ALA A 85 -33.26 -2.28 -14.32
CA ALA A 85 -34.59 -2.85 -14.51
C ALA A 85 -34.55 -4.18 -15.28
N ALA A 86 -33.78 -4.26 -16.37
CA ALA A 86 -33.62 -5.48 -17.15
C ALA A 86 -32.97 -6.62 -16.35
N ALA A 87 -31.94 -6.32 -15.55
CA ALA A 87 -31.29 -7.30 -14.69
C ALA A 87 -32.26 -7.86 -13.63
N VAL A 88 -33.05 -6.99 -13.00
CA VAL A 88 -34.06 -7.42 -12.01
C VAL A 88 -35.12 -8.30 -12.66
N VAL A 89 -35.63 -7.92 -13.84
CA VAL A 89 -36.59 -8.74 -14.59
C VAL A 89 -35.97 -10.09 -14.96
N ALA A 90 -34.73 -10.11 -15.45
CA ALA A 90 -34.03 -11.34 -15.79
C ALA A 90 -33.88 -12.27 -14.58
N ILE A 91 -33.54 -11.72 -13.39
CA ILE A 91 -33.47 -12.49 -12.15
C ILE A 91 -34.83 -13.05 -11.77
N ILE A 92 -35.90 -12.24 -11.79
CA ILE A 92 -37.25 -12.69 -11.45
C ILE A 92 -37.72 -13.82 -12.38
N VAL A 93 -37.44 -13.71 -13.67
CA VAL A 93 -37.82 -14.71 -14.68
C VAL A 93 -36.96 -15.98 -14.55
N ALA A 94 -35.66 -15.84 -14.28
CA ALA A 94 -34.75 -16.97 -14.14
C ALA A 94 -34.88 -17.68 -12.78
N ALA A 95 -35.30 -16.98 -11.72
CA ALA A 95 -35.41 -17.51 -10.37
C ALA A 95 -36.23 -18.81 -10.26
N PRO A 96 -37.45 -18.94 -10.80
CA PRO A 96 -38.22 -20.19 -10.71
C PRO A 96 -37.52 -21.34 -11.45
N LEU A 97 -36.93 -21.06 -12.62
CA LEU A 97 -36.15 -22.05 -13.37
C LEU A 97 -34.97 -22.55 -12.54
N VAL A 98 -34.19 -21.62 -11.95
CA VAL A 98 -33.04 -21.97 -11.12
C VAL A 98 -33.47 -22.71 -9.85
N LEU A 99 -34.58 -22.34 -9.23
CA LEU A 99 -35.11 -23.00 -8.03
C LEU A 99 -35.63 -24.42 -8.29
N ASP A 100 -36.20 -24.68 -9.47
CA ASP A 100 -36.65 -26.02 -9.87
C ASP A 100 -35.48 -26.95 -10.24
N TYR A 101 -34.41 -26.41 -10.81
CA TYR A 101 -33.20 -27.16 -11.17
C TYR A 101 -32.12 -27.13 -10.10
N LEU A 102 -32.32 -26.42 -8.99
CA LEU A 102 -31.48 -26.55 -7.81
C LEU A 102 -31.83 -27.92 -7.20
N PRO A 103 -30.95 -28.95 -7.32
CA PRO A 103 -31.14 -30.12 -6.49
C PRO A 103 -31.23 -29.65 -5.04
N THR A 104 -31.96 -30.37 -4.19
CA THR A 104 -31.86 -30.18 -2.73
C THR A 104 -30.42 -30.50 -2.33
N VAL A 105 -29.52 -29.54 -2.53
CA VAL A 105 -28.16 -29.60 -2.05
C VAL A 105 -28.34 -29.52 -0.55
N GLN A 106 -28.30 -30.69 0.09
CA GLN A 106 -27.98 -30.74 1.51
C GLN A 106 -26.68 -29.95 1.62
N ALA A 107 -26.78 -28.73 2.14
CA ALA A 107 -25.60 -27.91 2.37
C ALA A 107 -24.70 -28.76 3.25
N PRO A 108 -23.51 -29.16 2.77
CA PRO A 108 -22.64 -30.02 3.54
C PRO A 108 -22.42 -29.33 4.87
N THR A 109 -22.66 -30.06 5.95
CA THR A 109 -22.45 -29.52 7.28
C THR A 109 -20.98 -29.09 7.37
N TRP A 110 -20.66 -28.05 8.15
CA TRP A 110 -19.25 -27.63 8.29
C TRP A 110 -18.32 -28.80 8.69
N THR A 111 -18.84 -29.78 9.42
CA THR A 111 -18.14 -31.04 9.73
C THR A 111 -17.83 -31.89 8.51
N ASP A 112 -18.75 -31.97 7.54
CA ASP A 112 -18.57 -32.75 6.31
C ASP A 112 -17.54 -32.09 5.40
N THR A 113 -17.55 -30.75 5.32
CA THR A 113 -16.52 -30.01 4.57
C THR A 113 -15.13 -30.18 5.18
N LEU A 114 -15.01 -30.15 6.51
CA LEU A 114 -13.72 -30.36 7.19
C LEU A 114 -13.24 -31.80 7.03
N ALA A 115 -14.15 -32.78 7.12
CA ALA A 115 -13.82 -34.19 6.90
C ALA A 115 -13.33 -34.43 5.46
N GLN A 116 -13.98 -33.83 4.45
CA GLN A 116 -13.53 -33.94 3.06
C GLN A 116 -12.16 -33.29 2.85
N ILE A 117 -11.92 -32.10 3.40
CA ILE A 117 -10.61 -31.43 3.31
C ILE A 117 -9.52 -32.29 3.98
N GLN A 118 -9.81 -32.85 5.15
CA GLN A 118 -8.86 -33.72 5.86
C GLN A 118 -8.52 -34.97 5.05
N ILE A 119 -9.52 -35.61 4.44
CA ILE A 119 -9.30 -36.80 3.59
C ILE A 119 -8.49 -36.42 2.34
N GLN A 120 -8.87 -35.33 1.66
CA GLN A 120 -8.15 -34.83 0.48
C GLN A 120 -6.68 -34.52 0.82
N TRP A 121 -6.44 -33.91 1.97
CA TRP A 121 -5.10 -33.58 2.46
C TRP A 121 -4.25 -34.82 2.72
N LEU A 122 -4.79 -35.83 3.40
CA LEU A 122 -4.09 -37.08 3.67
C LEU A 122 -3.75 -37.83 2.38
N THR A 123 -4.70 -37.93 1.43
CA THR A 123 -4.44 -38.55 0.13
C THR A 123 -3.36 -37.83 -0.67
N TRP A 124 -3.29 -36.50 -0.55
CA TRP A 124 -2.26 -35.70 -1.21
C TRP A 124 -0.88 -35.91 -0.57
N ILE A 125 -0.82 -36.02 0.77
CA ILE A 125 0.42 -36.38 1.48
C ILE A 125 0.92 -37.76 1.08
N ASP A 126 0.04 -38.76 1.02
CA ASP A 126 0.41 -40.11 0.60
C ASP A 126 0.91 -40.14 -0.85
N ALA A 127 0.27 -39.38 -1.74
CA ALA A 127 0.71 -39.23 -3.12
C ALA A 127 2.10 -38.58 -3.21
N LEU A 128 2.38 -37.55 -2.41
CA LEU A 128 3.70 -36.93 -2.31
C LEU A 128 4.76 -37.89 -1.76
N ALA A 129 4.42 -38.67 -0.74
CA ALA A 129 5.32 -39.65 -0.16
C ALA A 129 5.65 -40.79 -1.14
N ALA A 130 4.72 -41.11 -2.04
CA ALA A 130 4.92 -42.07 -3.12
C ALA A 130 5.74 -41.51 -4.30
N ILE A 131 6.04 -40.20 -4.35
CA ILE A 131 6.97 -39.64 -5.32
C ILE A 131 8.38 -40.14 -4.97
N GLN A 132 8.81 -41.18 -5.68
CA GLN A 132 10.19 -41.61 -5.67
C GLN A 132 11.07 -40.45 -6.15
N ALA A 133 11.90 -39.92 -5.25
CA ALA A 133 12.86 -38.90 -5.63
C ALA A 133 13.72 -39.46 -6.78
N PRO A 134 13.81 -38.78 -7.94
CA PRO A 134 14.70 -39.21 -9.00
C PRO A 134 16.10 -39.33 -8.40
N THR A 135 16.78 -40.47 -8.60
CA THR A 135 18.17 -40.64 -8.16
C THR A 135 18.98 -39.53 -8.80
N MET A 136 19.35 -38.52 -8.01
CA MET A 136 20.11 -37.39 -8.54
C MET A 136 21.47 -37.93 -9.00
N PRO A 137 21.90 -37.66 -10.25
CA PRO A 137 23.30 -37.87 -10.62
C PRO A 137 24.16 -37.08 -9.64
N GLU A 138 25.27 -37.66 -9.17
CA GLU A 138 26.20 -37.00 -8.25
C GLU A 138 26.67 -35.68 -8.87
N ILE A 139 26.09 -34.57 -8.42
CA ILE A 139 26.53 -33.25 -8.82
C ILE A 139 27.86 -33.02 -8.09
N PRO A 140 28.98 -32.77 -8.80
CA PRO A 140 30.24 -32.45 -8.15
C PRO A 140 30.01 -31.25 -7.23
N ALA A 141 30.35 -31.40 -5.95
CA ALA A 141 30.17 -30.37 -4.95
C ALA A 141 30.97 -29.13 -5.35
N LEU A 142 30.29 -28.16 -5.98
CA LEU A 142 30.81 -26.80 -6.11
C LEU A 142 30.93 -26.28 -4.68
N GLY A 143 32.18 -26.11 -4.21
CA GLY A 143 32.54 -25.67 -2.86
C GLY A 143 32.16 -24.21 -2.58
N ILE A 144 30.89 -23.88 -2.77
CA ILE A 144 30.34 -22.57 -2.47
C ILE A 144 30.06 -22.59 -0.96
N SER A 145 30.97 -21.97 -0.19
CA SER A 145 30.80 -21.83 1.26
C SER A 145 29.42 -21.26 1.57
N SER A 146 28.71 -21.83 2.56
CA SER A 146 27.37 -21.39 2.97
C SER A 146 27.31 -19.90 3.28
N LEU A 147 28.42 -19.31 3.72
CA LEU A 147 28.60 -17.87 3.94
C LEU A 147 28.48 -17.05 2.65
N SER A 148 29.00 -17.56 1.52
CA SER A 148 28.94 -16.85 0.23
C SER A 148 27.54 -16.90 -0.39
N ALA A 149 26.82 -18.02 -0.21
CA ALA A 149 25.43 -18.14 -0.65
C ALA A 149 24.50 -17.20 0.12
N SER A 150 24.67 -17.08 1.45
CA SER A 150 23.89 -16.15 2.27
C SER A 150 24.20 -14.69 1.96
N LEU A 151 25.46 -14.36 1.65
CA LEU A 151 25.87 -13.01 1.23
C LEU A 151 25.21 -12.60 -0.10
N VAL A 152 25.18 -13.50 -1.09
CA VAL A 152 24.52 -13.23 -2.38
C VAL A 152 23.02 -13.01 -2.20
N MET A 153 22.36 -13.83 -1.38
CA MET A 153 20.94 -13.66 -1.06
C MET A 153 20.65 -12.35 -0.31
N ALA A 154 21.50 -11.98 0.66
CA ALA A 154 21.38 -10.72 1.38
C ALA A 154 21.56 -9.53 0.44
N CYS A 155 22.57 -9.55 -0.44
CA CYS A 155 22.78 -8.50 -1.44
C CYS A 155 21.58 -8.37 -2.41
N ALA A 156 21.03 -9.49 -2.88
CA ALA A 156 19.84 -9.50 -3.74
C ALA A 156 18.62 -8.89 -3.05
N PHE A 157 18.41 -9.19 -1.76
CA PHE A 157 17.31 -8.64 -0.96
C PHE A 157 17.44 -7.11 -0.76
N VAL A 158 18.65 -6.64 -0.47
CA VAL A 158 18.93 -5.20 -0.30
C VAL A 158 18.71 -4.44 -1.62
N LEU A 159 19.18 -4.98 -2.74
CA LEU A 159 18.96 -4.42 -4.07
C LEU A 159 17.47 -4.33 -4.43
N TRP A 160 16.69 -5.37 -4.11
CA TRP A 160 15.25 -5.39 -4.32
C TRP A 160 14.52 -4.31 -3.50
N LEU A 161 14.89 -4.15 -2.22
CA LEU A 161 14.34 -3.11 -1.35
C LEU A 161 14.65 -1.70 -1.87
N PHE A 162 15.89 -1.45 -2.29
CA PHE A 162 16.28 -0.15 -2.85
C PHE A 162 15.56 0.15 -4.17
N GLY A 163 15.46 -0.84 -5.06
CA GLY A 163 14.75 -0.71 -6.33
C GLY A 163 13.29 -0.34 -6.13
N ASN A 164 12.58 -1.03 -5.23
CA ASN A 164 11.18 -0.75 -4.95
C ASN A 164 10.97 0.59 -4.25
N ARG A 165 11.87 0.98 -3.33
CA ARG A 165 11.80 2.27 -2.66
C ARG A 165 12.01 3.44 -3.63
N ALA A 166 12.92 3.30 -4.60
CA ALA A 166 13.13 4.32 -5.64
C ALA A 166 11.90 4.46 -6.57
N LEU A 167 11.22 3.35 -6.86
CA LEU A 167 10.05 3.33 -7.74
C LEU A 167 8.82 3.99 -7.09
N LEU A 168 8.67 3.83 -5.77
CA LEU A 168 7.56 4.43 -5.00
C LEU A 168 7.79 5.92 -4.70
N ARG A 169 9.04 6.39 -4.63
CA ARG A 169 9.35 7.80 -4.35
C ARG A 169 9.07 8.75 -5.52
N ASN A 170 8.96 8.25 -6.75
CA ASN A 170 8.64 9.05 -7.94
C ASN A 170 7.12 9.15 -8.25
N ARG A 171 6.26 8.70 -7.33
CA ARG A 171 4.80 8.63 -7.51
C ARG A 171 4.01 9.36 -6.40
N LEU A 172 4.69 10.00 -5.47
CA LEU A 172 4.17 10.91 -4.43
C LEU A 172 4.74 12.31 -4.71
#